data_AF-A0AAD3DWE9-F1
#
_entry.id   AF-A0AAD3DWE9-F1
#
_cell.length_a   1.000
_cell.length_b   1.000
_cell.length_c   1.000
_cell.angle_alpha   90.00
_cell.angle_beta   90.00
_cell.angle_gamma   90.00
#
_symmetry.space_group_name_H-M   'P 1'
#
loop_
_entity.id
_entity.type
_entity.pdbx_description
1 polymer ?
#
loop_
_entity_poly.entity_id
_entity_poly.type
_entity_poly.pdbx_seq_one_letter_code
_entity_poly.pdbx_strand_id
1 'polypeptide(L)'
;MLSNCTKGVTTCPTQGRSNPYIAAKPESRGVRQQRHVRMDATITSAADTQKLYAELDTACINLRRAPPSMRLTFSGPVKEAYEQLAAAGVARKWGCGVSEALRRRNVMLGELRQLGIKNPDKIAVPSVRNDAAFLFSVVGSTSLLAVVAGAVLPGDWGFFVPYLLGGVNLVVLAVGSTAPGLLAVAIDAFSQVFPDYKDRVLRHEAAHFLVGYLLGVPVGGYSVQLGREHTEFAEAKLQQRIIERTLADEEIDSLALVAVAGVAAEAREYEEVMGQTADLTDLQRLLLRSKTRLSSAAQQNLTRWAVWAAAGLLRTHGSEHAALVQAMRSGASVAECVRAIEETRGEVA
;
A
#
# COMPACT_ATOMS: atom_id res chain seq x y z
N MET A 1 51.25 27.03 -25.66
CA MET A 1 52.61 27.16 -26.26
C MET A 1 53.38 28.12 -25.35
N LEU A 2 54.50 27.83 -24.71
CA LEU A 2 55.50 26.75 -24.63
C LEU A 2 56.06 26.89 -23.19
N SER A 3 56.11 25.83 -22.38
CA SER A 3 57.29 24.97 -22.18
C SER A 3 58.41 25.60 -21.33
N ASN A 4 58.56 25.03 -20.13
CA ASN A 4 59.80 24.49 -19.55
C ASN A 4 61.01 25.39 -19.23
N CYS A 5 61.32 25.39 -17.91
CA CYS A 5 62.46 24.68 -17.30
C CYS A 5 63.88 25.15 -17.70
N THR A 6 64.71 25.55 -16.72
CA THR A 6 65.90 24.76 -16.27
C THR A 6 66.86 25.51 -15.32
N LYS A 7 67.27 24.78 -14.26
CA LYS A 7 68.63 24.55 -13.72
C LYS A 7 69.40 25.57 -12.84
N GLY A 8 70.05 25.00 -11.81
CA GLY A 8 71.27 25.47 -11.10
C GLY A 8 71.09 25.58 -9.58
N VAL A 9 71.36 24.59 -8.70
CA VAL A 9 72.59 23.85 -8.29
C VAL A 9 73.53 24.65 -7.33
N THR A 10 73.76 24.05 -6.13
CA THR A 10 74.90 24.17 -5.15
C THR A 10 75.10 25.50 -4.37
N THR A 11 75.48 25.62 -3.07
CA THR A 11 75.96 24.71 -1.97
C THR A 11 76.14 25.50 -0.64
N CYS A 12 75.87 24.82 0.52
CA CYS A 12 76.51 24.91 1.88
C CYS A 12 76.61 26.24 2.69
N PRO A 13 76.95 26.24 4.02
CA PRO A 13 77.04 25.15 5.02
C PRO A 13 76.47 25.45 6.45
N THR A 14 76.35 24.38 7.25
CA THR A 14 76.52 24.20 8.72
C THR A 14 76.19 25.32 9.74
N GLN A 15 75.32 24.99 10.71
CA GLN A 15 75.53 25.29 12.13
C GLN A 15 74.78 24.27 13.00
N GLY A 16 75.48 23.66 13.97
CA GLY A 16 74.94 22.64 14.87
C GLY A 16 74.48 23.20 16.22
N ARG A 17 73.73 22.37 16.98
CA ARG A 17 73.83 22.25 18.45
C ARG A 17 72.90 21.14 18.99
N SER A 18 73.54 20.11 19.54
CA SER A 18 73.33 19.51 20.86
C SER A 18 71.93 19.30 21.49
N ASN A 19 71.72 18.04 21.89
CA ASN A 19 71.17 17.55 23.18
C ASN A 19 69.65 17.32 23.35
N PRO A 20 69.20 16.53 24.35
CA PRO A 20 68.65 15.19 24.11
C PRO A 20 67.24 15.00 24.73
N TYR A 21 66.71 13.80 24.52
CA TYR A 21 65.52 13.19 25.11
C TYR A 21 65.04 13.74 26.48
N ILE A 22 63.81 14.25 26.50
CA ILE A 22 62.91 14.25 27.67
C ILE A 22 61.59 13.60 27.24
N ALA A 23 61.21 12.54 27.95
CA ALA A 23 60.00 11.76 27.74
C ALA A 23 58.74 12.53 28.18
N ALA A 24 57.73 12.60 27.32
CA ALA A 24 56.38 13.10 27.64
C ALA A 24 55.42 11.92 27.92
N LYS A 25 54.73 11.98 29.05
CA LYS A 25 53.69 11.01 29.49
C LYS A 25 52.47 11.04 28.54
N PRO A 26 51.78 9.91 28.32
CA PRO A 26 50.52 9.91 27.58
C PRO A 26 49.35 10.36 28.46
N GLU A 27 48.59 11.35 28.00
CA GLU A 27 47.32 11.78 28.58
C GLU A 27 46.25 10.68 28.45
N SER A 28 45.56 10.42 29.57
CA SER A 28 44.44 9.50 29.67
C SER A 28 43.21 10.04 28.93
N ARG A 29 42.82 9.36 27.84
CA ARG A 29 41.54 9.57 27.15
C ARG A 29 40.38 9.18 28.06
N GLY A 30 39.59 10.15 28.48
CA GLY A 30 38.30 9.95 29.14
C GLY A 30 37.30 9.26 28.20
N VAL A 31 36.89 8.05 28.55
CA VAL A 31 35.81 7.32 27.89
C VAL A 31 34.49 7.98 28.25
N ARG A 32 33.88 8.68 27.29
CA ARG A 32 32.52 9.21 27.41
C ARG A 32 31.54 8.04 27.36
N GLN A 33 31.16 7.51 28.52
CA GLN A 33 30.10 6.50 28.63
C GLN A 33 28.81 7.08 28.01
N GLN A 34 28.41 6.51 26.87
CA GLN A 34 27.05 6.67 26.37
C GLN A 34 26.11 5.99 27.37
N ARG A 35 25.36 6.82 28.12
CA ARG A 35 24.19 6.33 28.87
C ARG A 35 23.20 5.78 27.86
N HIS A 36 23.17 4.47 27.71
CA HIS A 36 21.99 3.77 27.20
C HIS A 36 20.83 4.10 28.14
N VAL A 37 19.91 4.94 27.68
CA VAL A 37 18.60 5.10 28.30
C VAL A 37 17.87 3.79 28.04
N ARG A 38 17.88 2.89 29.02
CA ARG A 38 17.00 1.74 29.06
C ARG A 38 15.58 2.30 29.20
N MET A 39 14.80 2.27 28.12
CA MET A 39 13.36 2.43 28.23
C MET A 39 12.86 1.21 29.01
N ASP A 40 12.55 1.41 30.29
CA ASP A 40 11.85 0.41 31.07
C ASP A 40 10.46 0.26 30.45
N ALA A 41 10.25 -0.88 29.76
CA ALA A 41 8.95 -1.26 29.27
C ALA A 41 8.04 -1.47 30.49
N THR A 42 7.20 -0.49 30.79
CA THR A 42 6.11 -0.64 31.73
C THR A 42 5.29 -1.83 31.26
N ILE A 43 5.24 -2.91 32.05
CA ILE A 43 4.43 -4.08 31.73
C ILE A 43 2.97 -3.66 31.88
N THR A 44 2.36 -3.25 30.77
CA THR A 44 0.93 -2.94 30.68
C THR A 44 0.14 -4.20 31.03
N SER A 45 -0.78 -4.11 31.98
CA SER A 45 -1.59 -5.27 32.37
C SER A 45 -2.55 -5.67 31.25
N ALA A 46 -2.98 -6.93 31.21
CA ALA A 46 -3.94 -7.40 30.20
C ALA A 46 -5.27 -6.61 30.23
N ALA A 47 -5.68 -6.12 31.40
CA ALA A 47 -6.87 -5.28 31.56
C ALA A 47 -6.66 -3.89 30.94
N ASP A 48 -5.47 -3.31 31.10
CA ASP A 48 -5.11 -2.02 30.51
C ASP A 48 -4.99 -2.13 28.98
N THR A 49 -4.43 -3.24 28.46
CA THR A 49 -4.37 -3.52 27.03
C THR A 49 -5.77 -3.60 26.40
N GLN A 50 -6.71 -4.31 27.04
CA GLN A 50 -8.08 -4.41 26.55
C GLN A 50 -8.78 -3.04 26.52
N LYS A 51 -8.52 -2.19 27.52
CA LYS A 51 -9.06 -0.83 27.57
C LYS A 51 -8.55 0.03 26.42
N LEU A 52 -7.25 -0.01 26.12
CA LEU A 52 -6.65 0.73 25.01
C LEU A 52 -7.25 0.33 23.64
N TYR A 53 -7.47 -0.96 23.42
CA TYR A 53 -8.15 -1.42 22.20
C TYR A 53 -9.62 -0.97 22.13
N ALA A 54 -10.34 -0.93 23.26
CA ALA A 54 -11.71 -0.44 23.30
C ALA A 54 -11.80 1.08 23.03
N GLU A 55 -10.80 1.85 23.46
CA GLU A 55 -10.68 3.28 23.15
C GLU A 55 -10.46 3.50 21.64
N LEU A 56 -9.59 2.69 21.01
CA LEU A 56 -9.40 2.71 19.56
C LEU A 56 -10.71 2.39 18.81
N ASP A 57 -11.42 1.33 19.19
CA ASP A 57 -12.69 0.98 18.54
C ASP A 57 -13.73 2.08 18.69
N THR A 58 -13.81 2.71 19.86
CA THR A 58 -14.72 3.84 20.10
C THR A 58 -14.39 5.00 19.17
N ALA A 59 -13.10 5.34 19.02
CA ALA A 59 -12.66 6.40 18.11
C ALA A 59 -13.00 6.07 16.64
N CYS A 60 -12.75 4.84 16.20
CA CYS A 60 -13.07 4.39 14.84
C CYS A 60 -14.59 4.41 14.57
N ILE A 61 -15.41 3.97 15.52
CA ILE A 61 -16.88 4.01 15.40
C ILE A 61 -17.37 5.46 15.30
N ASN A 62 -16.81 6.37 16.09
CA ASN A 62 -17.16 7.79 16.04
C ASN A 62 -16.80 8.41 14.69
N LEU A 63 -15.61 8.11 14.15
CA LEU A 63 -15.21 8.54 12.81
C LEU A 63 -16.16 8.00 11.73
N ARG A 64 -16.51 6.72 11.79
CA ARG A 64 -17.43 6.09 10.82
C ARG A 64 -18.83 6.71 10.84
N ARG A 65 -19.33 7.12 12.01
CA ARG A 65 -20.64 7.76 12.20
C ARG A 65 -20.62 9.25 11.89
N ALA A 66 -19.44 9.87 11.78
CA ALA A 66 -19.32 11.28 11.55
C ALA A 66 -19.84 11.69 10.15
N PRO A 67 -20.54 12.83 10.03
CA PRO A 67 -20.83 13.43 8.73
C PRO A 67 -19.55 13.73 7.95
N PRO A 68 -19.56 13.71 6.61
CA PRO A 68 -18.37 13.97 5.79
C PRO A 68 -17.65 15.28 6.13
N SER A 69 -18.39 16.33 6.50
CA SER A 69 -17.82 17.64 6.87
C SER A 69 -17.06 17.65 8.20
N MET A 70 -17.28 16.65 9.08
CA MET A 70 -16.66 16.57 10.41
C MET A 70 -15.61 15.46 10.52
N ARG A 71 -15.42 14.63 9.48
CA ARG A 71 -14.48 13.50 9.53
C ARG A 71 -13.07 13.91 9.95
N LEU A 72 -12.61 15.09 9.52
CA LEU A 72 -11.31 15.62 9.92
C LEU A 72 -11.20 15.77 11.45
N THR A 73 -12.23 16.30 12.11
CA THR A 73 -12.24 16.47 13.57
C THR A 73 -12.22 15.12 14.30
N PHE A 74 -12.95 14.13 13.78
CA PHE A 74 -13.00 12.79 14.37
C PHE A 74 -11.78 11.92 14.06
N SER A 75 -10.94 12.32 13.10
CA SER A 75 -9.70 11.61 12.77
C SER A 75 -8.57 11.81 13.79
N GLY A 76 -8.57 12.94 14.51
CA GLY A 76 -7.59 13.24 15.57
C GLY A 76 -7.62 12.20 16.70
N PRO A 77 -8.78 11.92 17.31
CA PRO A 77 -8.91 10.90 18.36
C PRO A 77 -8.45 9.50 17.93
N VAL A 78 -8.66 9.11 16.67
CA VAL A 78 -8.15 7.82 16.16
C VAL A 78 -6.62 7.81 16.19
N LYS A 79 -5.98 8.90 15.72
CA LYS A 79 -4.52 9.03 15.76
C LYS A 79 -3.99 8.98 17.20
N GLU A 80 -4.64 9.69 18.12
CA GLU A 80 -4.27 9.70 19.54
C GLU A 80 -4.36 8.30 20.16
N ALA A 81 -5.39 7.51 19.82
CA ALA A 81 -5.52 6.13 20.27
C ALA A 81 -4.37 5.22 19.78
N TYR A 82 -3.94 5.36 18.51
CA TYR A 82 -2.75 4.66 18.00
C TYR A 82 -1.47 5.09 18.73
N GLU A 83 -1.29 6.39 18.97
CA GLU A 83 -0.14 6.92 19.71
C GLU A 83 -0.09 6.40 21.15
N GLN A 84 -1.25 6.28 21.80
CA GLN A 84 -1.36 5.70 23.14
C GLN A 84 -1.04 4.20 23.16
N LEU A 85 -1.55 3.43 22.19
CA LEU A 85 -1.24 2.01 22.03
C LEU A 85 0.27 1.79 21.82
N ALA A 86 0.92 2.66 21.04
CA ALA A 86 2.36 2.61 20.80
C ALA A 86 3.16 3.01 22.05
N ALA A 87 2.75 4.08 22.75
CA ALA A 87 3.39 4.53 23.99
C ALA A 87 3.30 3.47 25.11
N ALA A 88 2.21 2.72 25.17
CA ALA A 88 2.00 1.60 26.09
C ALA A 88 2.76 0.32 25.71
N GLY A 89 3.50 0.31 24.59
CA GLY A 89 4.24 -0.85 24.09
C GLY A 89 3.36 -1.99 23.54
N VAL A 90 2.07 -1.73 23.31
CA VAL A 90 1.10 -2.70 22.79
C VAL A 90 1.19 -2.80 21.27
N ALA A 91 1.28 -1.64 20.59
CA ALA A 91 1.41 -1.55 19.14
C ALA A 91 2.88 -1.42 18.73
N ARG A 92 3.64 -2.52 18.78
CA ARG A 92 5.10 -2.51 18.55
C ARG A 92 5.46 -2.39 17.07
N LYS A 93 4.61 -2.88 16.18
CA LYS A 93 4.83 -2.84 14.73
C LYS A 93 4.27 -1.57 14.09
N TRP A 94 3.51 -0.78 14.83
CA TRP A 94 3.01 0.50 14.32
C TRP A 94 4.17 1.46 14.06
N GLY A 95 4.29 1.95 12.83
CA GLY A 95 5.37 2.84 12.42
C GLY A 95 6.76 2.19 12.28
N CYS A 96 6.91 0.87 12.52
CA CYS A 96 8.21 0.20 12.43
C CYS A 96 8.73 0.05 11.00
N GLY A 97 7.84 0.17 10.01
CA GLY A 97 8.17 0.06 8.59
C GLY A 97 8.99 1.23 8.06
N VAL A 98 9.03 2.36 8.77
CA VAL A 98 9.83 3.54 8.37
C VAL A 98 11.31 3.24 8.61
N SER A 99 11.95 2.61 7.63
CA SER A 99 13.37 2.25 7.64
C SER A 99 14.13 3.04 6.57
N GLU A 100 15.43 3.27 6.80
CA GLU A 100 16.32 3.85 5.80
C GLU A 100 16.40 3.02 4.50
N ALA A 101 16.08 1.72 4.59
CA ALA A 101 15.93 0.83 3.44
C ALA A 101 14.76 1.21 2.50
N LEU A 102 13.78 1.98 3.00
CA LEU A 102 12.66 2.51 2.22
C LEU A 102 12.95 3.93 1.69
N ARG A 103 14.21 4.32 1.50
CA ARG A 103 14.49 5.57 0.79
C ARG A 103 14.20 5.43 -0.71
N ARG A 104 13.62 6.49 -1.29
CA ARG A 104 13.33 6.58 -2.73
C ARG A 104 14.60 6.30 -3.54
N ARG A 105 14.52 5.34 -4.46
CA ARG A 105 15.61 4.99 -5.38
C ARG A 105 15.06 4.59 -6.74
N ASN A 106 15.95 4.49 -7.72
CA ASN A 106 15.59 3.91 -9.00
C ASN A 106 15.42 2.39 -8.85
N VAL A 107 14.27 1.88 -9.28
CA VAL A 107 13.95 0.45 -9.23
C VAL A 107 13.65 -0.05 -10.63
N MET A 108 14.30 -1.15 -11.00
CA MET A 108 14.12 -1.81 -12.28
C MET A 108 13.08 -2.92 -12.20
N LEU A 109 12.47 -3.27 -13.35
CA LEU A 109 11.45 -4.33 -13.42
C LEU A 109 11.97 -5.70 -12.95
N GLY A 110 13.26 -5.99 -13.15
CA GLY A 110 13.88 -7.22 -12.66
C GLY A 110 13.89 -7.35 -11.13
N GLU A 111 14.02 -6.24 -10.40
CA GLU A 111 13.99 -6.23 -8.93
C GLU A 111 12.58 -6.53 -8.39
N LEU A 112 11.53 -6.13 -9.12
CA LEU A 112 10.15 -6.50 -8.78
C LEU A 112 9.96 -8.01 -8.84
N ARG A 113 10.49 -8.66 -9.89
CA ARG A 113 10.42 -10.13 -10.03
C ARG A 113 11.13 -10.85 -8.89
N GLN A 114 12.26 -10.32 -8.41
CA GLN A 114 12.99 -10.88 -7.26
C GLN A 114 12.21 -10.81 -5.94
N LEU A 115 11.24 -9.90 -5.81
CA LEU A 115 10.34 -9.84 -4.64
C LEU A 115 9.12 -10.77 -4.76
N GLY A 116 9.04 -11.56 -5.83
CA GLY A 116 7.93 -12.47 -6.09
C GLY A 116 6.76 -11.82 -6.84
N ILE A 117 6.94 -10.66 -7.46
CA ILE A 117 5.94 -10.10 -8.37
C ILE A 117 5.95 -10.92 -9.66
N LYS A 118 4.81 -11.53 -9.98
CA LYS A 118 4.65 -12.49 -11.08
C LYS A 118 4.84 -11.82 -12.45
N ASN A 119 4.02 -10.80 -12.73
CA ASN A 119 4.06 -10.05 -13.99
C ASN A 119 4.15 -8.54 -13.74
N PRO A 120 5.36 -7.98 -13.57
CA PRO A 120 5.51 -6.54 -13.31
C PRO A 120 5.06 -5.68 -14.49
N ASP A 121 5.08 -6.22 -15.71
CA ASP A 121 4.68 -5.54 -16.94
C ASP A 121 3.16 -5.29 -17.03
N LYS A 122 2.36 -6.01 -16.22
CA LYS A 122 0.91 -5.80 -16.12
C LYS A 122 0.51 -4.75 -15.07
N ILE A 123 1.46 -4.27 -14.27
CA ILE A 123 1.22 -3.17 -13.34
C ILE A 123 1.00 -1.90 -14.16
N ALA A 124 -0.04 -1.13 -13.82
CA ALA A 124 -0.50 0.05 -14.55
C ALA A 124 -1.06 -0.21 -15.96
N VAL A 125 -1.35 -1.47 -16.30
CA VAL A 125 -2.12 -1.84 -17.49
C VAL A 125 -3.49 -2.34 -17.04
N PRO A 126 -4.61 -1.70 -17.43
CA PRO A 126 -5.94 -2.11 -16.98
C PRO A 126 -6.21 -3.57 -17.36
N SER A 127 -6.71 -4.36 -16.41
CA SER A 127 -7.08 -5.75 -16.66
C SER A 127 -8.40 -5.80 -17.42
N VAL A 128 -8.46 -6.67 -18.43
CA VAL A 128 -9.69 -6.95 -19.21
C VAL A 128 -10.30 -8.31 -18.83
N ARG A 129 -9.82 -8.95 -17.75
CA ARG A 129 -10.23 -10.30 -17.38
C ARG A 129 -11.71 -10.37 -16.99
N ASN A 130 -12.18 -9.44 -16.16
CA ASN A 130 -13.58 -9.41 -15.73
C ASN A 130 -14.51 -9.08 -16.92
N ASP A 131 -14.10 -8.14 -17.77
CA ASP A 131 -14.82 -7.78 -19.01
C ASP A 131 -14.94 -9.00 -19.93
N ALA A 132 -13.83 -9.70 -20.18
CA ALA A 132 -13.81 -10.90 -21.00
C ALA A 132 -14.66 -12.02 -20.39
N ALA A 133 -14.53 -12.29 -19.09
CA ALA A 133 -15.32 -13.31 -18.41
C ALA A 133 -16.82 -13.02 -18.49
N PHE A 134 -17.23 -11.76 -18.29
CA PHE A 134 -18.61 -11.33 -18.44
C PHE A 134 -19.10 -11.52 -19.88
N LEU A 135 -18.37 -10.99 -20.87
CA LEU A 135 -18.76 -11.07 -22.27
C LEU A 135 -18.82 -12.53 -22.76
N PHE A 136 -17.83 -13.36 -22.47
CA PHE A 136 -17.85 -14.78 -22.83
C PHE A 136 -19.01 -15.53 -22.16
N SER A 137 -19.32 -15.21 -20.90
CA SER A 137 -20.42 -15.86 -20.19
C SER A 137 -21.78 -15.44 -20.75
N VAL A 138 -21.98 -14.14 -21.02
CA VAL A 138 -23.24 -13.64 -21.60
C VAL A 138 -23.42 -14.15 -23.02
N VAL A 139 -22.41 -14.02 -23.88
CA VAL A 139 -22.48 -14.49 -25.28
C VAL A 139 -22.65 -16.00 -25.33
N GLY A 140 -21.86 -16.74 -24.55
CA GLY A 140 -21.91 -18.21 -24.50
C GLY A 140 -23.26 -18.74 -24.01
N SER A 141 -23.76 -18.20 -22.89
CA SER A 141 -25.05 -18.63 -22.32
C SER A 141 -26.23 -18.25 -23.22
N THR A 142 -26.28 -17.03 -23.75
CA THR A 142 -27.35 -16.60 -24.65
C THR A 142 -27.35 -17.38 -25.96
N SER A 143 -26.17 -17.69 -26.52
CA SER A 143 -26.04 -18.50 -27.73
C SER A 143 -26.48 -19.94 -27.49
N LEU A 144 -26.07 -20.55 -26.39
CA LEU A 144 -26.49 -21.91 -26.03
C LEU A 144 -28.00 -21.99 -25.83
N LEU A 145 -28.56 -21.05 -25.06
CA LEU A 145 -30.00 -20.96 -24.83
C LEU A 145 -30.77 -20.69 -26.12
N ALA A 146 -30.23 -19.89 -27.04
CA ALA A 146 -30.85 -19.64 -28.34
C ALA A 146 -30.93 -20.92 -29.18
N VAL A 147 -29.86 -21.72 -29.23
CA VAL A 147 -29.86 -23.00 -29.96
C VAL A 147 -30.84 -23.98 -29.33
N VAL A 148 -30.84 -24.10 -28.00
CA VAL A 148 -31.77 -25.00 -27.29
C VAL A 148 -33.22 -24.55 -27.48
N ALA A 149 -33.50 -23.25 -27.36
CA ALA A 149 -34.84 -22.70 -27.56
C ALA A 149 -35.34 -22.95 -28.98
N GLY A 150 -34.49 -22.77 -29.99
CA GLY A 150 -34.85 -23.01 -31.39
C GLY A 150 -35.11 -24.49 -31.71
N ALA A 151 -34.42 -25.40 -31.01
CA ALA A 151 -34.59 -26.84 -31.20
C ALA A 151 -35.78 -27.43 -30.40
N VAL A 152 -36.09 -26.88 -29.23
CA VAL A 152 -37.04 -27.47 -28.28
C VAL A 152 -38.41 -26.80 -28.30
N LEU A 153 -38.48 -25.49 -28.57
CA LEU A 153 -39.76 -24.77 -28.51
C LEU A 153 -40.58 -24.99 -29.79
N PRO A 154 -41.87 -25.32 -29.66
CA PRO A 154 -42.73 -25.57 -30.81
C PRO A 154 -43.20 -24.27 -31.49
N GLY A 155 -43.37 -24.35 -32.81
CA GLY A 155 -43.98 -23.30 -33.62
C GLY A 155 -43.20 -21.97 -33.58
N ASP A 156 -43.95 -20.88 -33.58
CA ASP A 156 -43.41 -19.52 -33.65
C ASP A 156 -42.44 -19.19 -32.49
N TRP A 157 -42.59 -19.83 -31.32
CA TRP A 157 -41.70 -19.62 -30.18
C TRP A 157 -40.27 -20.11 -30.43
N GLY A 158 -40.10 -21.21 -31.17
CA GLY A 158 -38.78 -21.68 -31.62
C GLY A 158 -38.12 -20.73 -32.62
N PHE A 159 -38.91 -19.92 -33.34
CA PHE A 159 -38.39 -18.85 -34.20
C PHE A 159 -38.04 -17.58 -33.41
N PHE A 160 -38.97 -17.04 -32.61
CA PHE A 160 -38.79 -15.73 -31.97
C PHE A 160 -37.81 -15.72 -30.77
N VAL A 161 -37.82 -16.77 -29.94
CA VAL A 161 -37.02 -16.79 -28.70
C VAL A 161 -35.50 -16.74 -28.97
N PRO A 162 -34.94 -17.47 -29.95
CA PRO A 162 -33.52 -17.33 -30.30
C PRO A 162 -33.10 -15.91 -30.71
N TYR A 163 -33.94 -15.18 -31.44
CA TYR A 163 -33.65 -13.78 -31.81
C TYR A 163 -33.69 -12.85 -30.60
N LEU A 164 -34.63 -13.04 -29.68
CA LEU A 164 -34.68 -12.27 -28.43
C LEU A 164 -33.43 -12.51 -27.58
N LEU A 165 -33.00 -13.77 -27.46
CA LEU A 165 -31.78 -14.14 -26.74
C LEU A 165 -30.53 -13.59 -27.42
N GLY A 166 -30.45 -13.64 -28.75
CA GLY A 166 -29.38 -12.99 -29.51
C GLY A 166 -29.37 -11.46 -29.33
N GLY A 167 -30.55 -10.86 -29.21
CA GLY A 167 -30.74 -9.43 -28.95
C GLY A 167 -30.09 -8.96 -27.64
N VAL A 168 -29.96 -9.81 -26.63
CA VAL A 168 -29.27 -9.49 -25.38
C VAL A 168 -27.82 -9.05 -25.64
N ASN A 169 -27.12 -9.69 -26.58
CA ASN A 169 -25.74 -9.33 -26.93
C ASN A 169 -25.67 -7.94 -27.57
N LEU A 170 -26.67 -7.58 -28.38
CA LEU A 170 -26.78 -6.24 -28.96
C LEU A 170 -27.04 -5.18 -27.89
N VAL A 171 -27.88 -5.50 -26.89
CA VAL A 171 -28.13 -4.60 -25.75
C VAL A 171 -26.85 -4.40 -24.94
N VAL A 172 -26.11 -5.46 -24.63
CA VAL A 172 -24.82 -5.35 -23.92
C VAL A 172 -23.84 -4.48 -24.70
N LEU A 173 -23.72 -4.69 -26.01
CA LEU A 173 -22.88 -3.86 -26.88
C LEU A 173 -23.33 -2.39 -26.89
N ALA A 174 -24.64 -2.15 -26.97
CA ALA A 174 -25.22 -0.80 -26.95
C ALA A 174 -24.97 -0.09 -25.62
N VAL A 175 -25.15 -0.76 -24.48
CA VAL A 175 -24.85 -0.21 -23.15
C VAL A 175 -23.35 0.04 -23.00
N GLY A 176 -22.49 -0.89 -23.42
CA GLY A 176 -21.04 -0.69 -23.40
C GLY A 176 -20.59 0.53 -24.21
N SER A 177 -21.29 0.82 -25.31
CA SER A 177 -20.99 1.96 -26.18
C SER A 177 -21.54 3.29 -25.68
N THR A 178 -22.74 3.29 -25.08
CA THR A 178 -23.47 4.53 -24.71
C THR A 178 -23.33 4.89 -23.23
N ALA A 179 -23.15 3.91 -22.36
CA ALA A 179 -23.08 4.05 -20.91
C ALA A 179 -22.06 3.07 -20.31
N PRO A 180 -20.75 3.25 -20.60
CA PRO A 180 -19.71 2.31 -20.16
C PRO A 180 -19.66 2.15 -18.63
N GLY A 181 -19.99 3.19 -17.86
CA GLY A 181 -20.07 3.10 -16.40
C GLY A 181 -21.17 2.14 -15.90
N LEU A 182 -22.30 2.04 -16.60
CA LEU A 182 -23.36 1.08 -16.24
C LEU A 182 -22.92 -0.36 -16.52
N LEU A 183 -22.20 -0.56 -17.63
CA LEU A 183 -21.61 -1.86 -17.94
C LEU A 183 -20.57 -2.27 -16.89
N ALA A 184 -19.72 -1.34 -16.45
CA ALA A 184 -18.75 -1.60 -15.37
C ALA A 184 -19.44 -2.08 -14.08
N VAL A 185 -20.53 -1.42 -13.65
CA VAL A 185 -21.32 -1.86 -12.49
C VAL A 185 -21.88 -3.27 -12.68
N ALA A 186 -22.35 -3.60 -13.88
CA ALA A 186 -22.86 -4.94 -14.18
C ALA A 186 -21.74 -6.00 -14.17
N ILE A 187 -20.56 -5.68 -14.69
CA ILE A 187 -19.38 -6.54 -14.68
C ILE A 187 -18.88 -6.77 -13.26
N ASP A 188 -18.85 -5.73 -12.42
CA ASP A 188 -18.51 -5.84 -11.01
C ASP A 188 -19.51 -6.73 -10.28
N ALA A 189 -20.82 -6.52 -10.51
CA ALA A 189 -21.88 -7.35 -9.94
C ALA A 189 -21.77 -8.82 -10.38
N PHE A 190 -21.44 -9.09 -11.64
CA PHE A 190 -21.18 -10.43 -12.15
C PHE A 190 -19.93 -11.05 -11.51
N SER A 191 -18.87 -10.26 -11.34
CA SER A 191 -17.60 -10.74 -10.79
C SER A 191 -17.72 -11.20 -9.33
N GLN A 192 -18.71 -10.69 -8.59
CA GLN A 192 -19.01 -11.09 -7.21
C GLN A 192 -19.39 -12.57 -7.06
N VAL A 193 -19.83 -13.21 -8.14
CA VAL A 193 -20.20 -14.63 -8.17
C VAL A 193 -18.95 -15.52 -8.07
N PHE A 194 -17.78 -15.02 -8.47
CA PHE A 194 -16.54 -15.78 -8.39
C PHE A 194 -15.94 -15.71 -6.97
N PRO A 195 -15.70 -16.86 -6.32
CA PRO A 195 -15.10 -16.89 -4.98
C PRO A 195 -13.74 -16.19 -4.93
N ASP A 196 -12.96 -16.35 -6.00
CA ASP A 196 -11.62 -15.76 -6.18
C ASP A 196 -11.67 -14.22 -6.14
N TYR A 197 -12.75 -13.59 -6.61
CA TYR A 197 -12.86 -12.12 -6.59
C TYR A 197 -12.87 -11.57 -5.16
N LYS A 198 -13.71 -12.13 -4.28
CA LYS A 198 -13.78 -11.71 -2.86
C LYS A 198 -12.46 -11.91 -2.15
N ASP A 199 -11.79 -13.02 -2.45
CA ASP A 199 -10.51 -13.39 -1.89
C ASP A 199 -9.38 -12.46 -2.32
N ARG A 200 -9.43 -11.95 -3.56
CA ARG A 200 -8.51 -10.94 -4.09
C ARG A 200 -8.70 -9.59 -3.41
N VAL A 201 -9.94 -9.10 -3.39
CA VAL A 201 -10.35 -7.86 -2.72
C VAL A 201 -9.90 -7.83 -1.27
N LEU A 202 -10.17 -8.91 -0.54
CA LEU A 202 -9.84 -8.99 0.88
C LEU A 202 -8.32 -8.88 1.11
N ARG A 203 -7.52 -9.55 0.29
CA ARG A 203 -6.04 -9.47 0.35
C ARG A 203 -5.53 -8.08 -0.05
N HIS A 204 -6.18 -7.46 -1.03
CA HIS A 204 -5.90 -6.11 -1.51
C HIS A 204 -6.12 -5.08 -0.40
N GLU A 205 -7.31 -5.06 0.22
CA GLU A 205 -7.62 -4.15 1.33
C GLU A 205 -6.77 -4.41 2.57
N ALA A 206 -6.52 -5.68 2.91
CA ALA A 206 -5.63 -6.03 4.01
C ALA A 206 -4.19 -5.51 3.78
N ALA A 207 -3.77 -5.39 2.53
CA ALA A 207 -2.45 -4.85 2.21
C ALA A 207 -2.38 -3.33 2.45
N HIS A 208 -3.40 -2.57 2.03
CA HIS A 208 -3.52 -1.16 2.39
C HIS A 208 -3.47 -0.96 3.90
N PHE A 209 -4.29 -1.71 4.63
CA PHE A 209 -4.34 -1.66 6.09
C PHE A 209 -2.95 -1.93 6.69
N LEU A 210 -2.33 -3.06 6.35
CA LEU A 210 -1.05 -3.46 6.94
C LEU A 210 0.07 -2.48 6.62
N VAL A 211 0.23 -2.08 5.35
CA VAL A 211 1.30 -1.16 4.95
C VAL A 211 1.08 0.22 5.59
N GLY A 212 -0.16 0.71 5.65
CA GLY A 212 -0.47 1.95 6.38
C GLY A 212 -0.14 1.86 7.86
N TYR A 213 -0.51 0.76 8.52
CA TYR A 213 -0.20 0.51 9.92
C TYR A 213 1.33 0.49 10.18
N LEU A 214 2.09 -0.23 9.35
CA LEU A 214 3.56 -0.30 9.45
C LEU A 214 4.22 1.06 9.21
N LEU A 215 3.63 1.93 8.40
CA LEU A 215 4.13 3.28 8.14
C LEU A 215 3.64 4.32 9.17
N GLY A 216 2.88 3.89 10.19
CA GLY A 216 2.38 4.78 11.23
C GLY A 216 1.23 5.68 10.76
N VAL A 217 0.55 5.28 9.68
CA VAL A 217 -0.66 5.95 9.19
C VAL A 217 -1.85 5.33 9.94
N PRO A 218 -2.58 6.11 10.75
CA PRO A 218 -3.70 5.58 11.54
C PRO A 218 -4.81 5.07 10.62
N VAL A 219 -5.29 3.84 10.84
CA VAL A 219 -6.42 3.28 10.11
C VAL A 219 -7.71 3.60 10.86
N GLY A 220 -8.61 4.33 10.22
CA GLY A 220 -9.89 4.75 10.81
C GLY A 220 -11.02 3.74 10.59
N GLY A 221 -10.95 2.98 9.50
CA GLY A 221 -11.95 1.99 9.14
C GLY A 221 -11.51 1.18 7.93
N TYR A 222 -12.25 0.11 7.66
CA TYR A 222 -12.12 -0.61 6.41
C TYR A 222 -13.49 -1.13 5.99
N SER A 223 -13.64 -1.34 4.69
CA SER A 223 -14.78 -2.00 4.09
C SER A 223 -14.26 -2.98 3.07
N VAL A 224 -14.64 -4.24 3.24
CA VAL A 224 -14.44 -5.32 2.25
C VAL A 224 -15.75 -5.63 1.53
N GLN A 225 -16.76 -4.77 1.68
CA GLN A 225 -18.05 -4.95 1.06
C GLN A 225 -17.97 -4.57 -0.41
N LEU A 226 -18.39 -5.48 -1.29
CA LEU A 226 -18.19 -5.35 -2.72
C LEU A 226 -18.85 -4.07 -3.28
N GLY A 227 -18.10 -3.33 -4.08
CA GLY A 227 -18.51 -2.02 -4.62
C GLY A 227 -18.42 -0.84 -3.63
N ARG A 228 -17.98 -1.09 -2.39
CA ARG A 228 -17.63 -0.08 -1.37
C ARG A 228 -16.32 -0.45 -0.67
N GLU A 229 -15.44 -1.13 -1.40
CA GLU A 229 -14.18 -1.62 -0.88
C GLU A 229 -13.25 -0.43 -0.69
N HIS A 230 -12.79 -0.23 0.53
CA HIS A 230 -11.91 0.87 0.85
C HIS A 230 -11.34 0.71 2.27
N THR A 231 -10.05 0.97 2.41
CA THR A 231 -9.41 1.19 3.70
C THR A 231 -9.37 2.70 3.99
N GLU A 232 -10.14 3.13 5.00
CA GLU A 232 -10.22 4.52 5.41
C GLU A 232 -9.09 4.81 6.42
N PHE A 233 -8.12 5.62 6.01
CA PHE A 233 -7.08 6.11 6.91
C PHE A 233 -7.57 7.37 7.63
N ALA A 234 -7.26 7.50 8.93
CA ALA A 234 -7.64 8.68 9.70
C ALA A 234 -6.87 9.90 9.17
N GLU A 235 -7.62 10.81 8.54
CA GLU A 235 -7.12 11.89 7.68
C GLU A 235 -6.42 13.05 8.40
N ALA A 236 -6.18 12.97 9.71
CA ALA A 236 -5.59 14.04 10.52
C ALA A 236 -4.20 14.48 10.04
N LYS A 237 -3.46 13.61 9.34
CA LYS A 237 -2.18 13.94 8.69
C LYS A 237 -2.33 14.35 7.21
N LEU A 238 -3.42 13.93 6.58
CA LEU A 238 -3.56 13.83 5.13
C LEU A 238 -4.31 15.04 4.56
N GLN A 239 -5.58 15.27 4.91
CA GLN A 239 -6.41 16.22 4.16
C GLN A 239 -6.01 17.70 4.34
N GLN A 240 -5.63 18.12 5.55
CA GLN A 240 -5.32 19.53 5.81
C GLN A 240 -4.10 20.00 4.98
N ARG A 241 -3.10 19.13 4.75
CA ARG A 241 -1.91 19.41 3.91
C ARG A 241 -2.13 19.08 2.42
N ILE A 242 -3.03 18.13 2.12
CA ILE A 242 -3.48 17.78 0.77
C ILE A 242 -4.21 18.94 0.10
N ILE A 243 -4.95 19.76 0.85
CA ILE A 243 -5.62 20.97 0.33
C ILE A 243 -4.62 22.10 0.04
N GLU A 244 -3.54 22.20 0.83
CA GLU A 244 -2.57 23.30 0.76
C GLU A 244 -1.41 23.09 -0.24
N ARG A 245 -1.29 21.93 -0.91
CA ARG A 245 -0.11 21.54 -1.74
C ARG A 245 1.22 21.61 -0.96
N THR A 246 1.21 21.22 0.31
CA THR A 246 2.37 21.39 1.20
C THR A 246 3.07 20.09 1.61
N LEU A 247 2.76 18.95 0.98
CA LEU A 247 3.33 17.66 1.35
C LEU A 247 4.85 17.64 1.11
N ALA A 248 5.59 17.23 2.14
CA ALA A 248 7.02 16.94 2.03
C ALA A 248 7.25 15.67 1.21
N ASP A 249 8.45 15.53 0.63
CA ASP A 249 8.81 14.40 -0.21
C ASP A 249 8.69 13.06 0.54
N GLU A 250 9.00 13.03 1.84
CA GLU A 250 8.88 11.84 2.70
C GLU A 250 7.43 11.46 3.00
N GLU A 251 6.53 12.45 3.07
CA GLU A 251 5.09 12.21 3.23
C GLU A 251 4.51 11.65 1.93
N ILE A 252 4.91 12.19 0.78
CA ILE A 252 4.54 11.64 -0.53
C ILE A 252 4.99 10.19 -0.66
N ASP A 253 6.23 9.88 -0.25
CA ASP A 253 6.76 8.52 -0.29
C ASP A 253 5.93 7.54 0.54
N SER A 254 5.65 7.88 1.80
CA SER A 254 4.85 7.02 2.68
C SER A 254 3.44 6.80 2.13
N LEU A 255 2.81 7.86 1.64
CA LEU A 255 1.45 7.80 1.08
C LEU A 255 1.41 7.07 -0.27
N ALA A 256 2.47 7.17 -1.07
CA ALA A 256 2.58 6.43 -2.31
C ALA A 256 2.69 4.92 -2.05
N LEU A 257 3.43 4.50 -1.01
CA LEU A 257 3.50 3.10 -0.60
C LEU A 257 2.13 2.57 -0.17
N VAL A 258 1.39 3.35 0.63
CA VAL A 258 0.03 2.99 1.04
C VAL A 258 -0.89 2.89 -0.17
N ALA A 259 -0.84 3.85 -1.10
CA ALA A 259 -1.70 3.89 -2.27
C ALA A 259 -1.51 2.70 -3.21
N VAL A 260 -0.32 2.08 -3.26
CA VAL A 260 -0.05 0.93 -4.14
C VAL A 260 0.05 -0.41 -3.39
N ALA A 261 -0.26 -0.43 -2.09
CA ALA A 261 -0.13 -1.63 -1.28
C ALA A 261 -1.05 -2.77 -1.76
N GLY A 262 -2.30 -2.45 -2.11
CA GLY A 262 -3.24 -3.39 -2.71
C GLY A 262 -2.74 -3.98 -4.03
N VAL A 263 -2.29 -3.11 -4.95
CA VAL A 263 -1.60 -3.51 -6.19
C VAL A 263 -0.43 -4.45 -5.92
N ALA A 264 0.43 -4.13 -4.95
CA ALA A 264 1.61 -4.92 -4.62
C ALA A 264 1.25 -6.31 -4.07
N ALA A 265 0.19 -6.42 -3.25
CA ALA A 265 -0.30 -7.71 -2.76
C ALA A 265 -0.88 -8.57 -3.89
N GLU A 266 -1.72 -7.98 -4.74
CA GLU A 266 -2.28 -8.70 -5.89
C GLU A 266 -1.17 -9.16 -6.85
N ALA A 267 -0.17 -8.32 -7.11
CA ALA A 267 0.91 -8.62 -8.05
C ALA A 267 1.84 -9.76 -7.58
N ARG A 268 1.90 -10.02 -6.27
CA ARG A 268 2.65 -11.14 -5.69
C ARG A 268 1.85 -12.45 -5.73
N GLU A 269 0.55 -12.38 -5.49
CA GLU A 269 -0.30 -13.56 -5.39
C GLU A 269 -0.85 -14.02 -6.75
N TYR A 270 -1.16 -13.09 -7.65
CA TYR A 270 -1.84 -13.35 -8.92
C TYR A 270 -1.00 -12.93 -10.12
N GLU A 271 -1.22 -13.59 -11.25
CA GLU A 271 -0.58 -13.25 -12.53
C GLU A 271 -1.06 -11.92 -13.10
N GLU A 272 -2.21 -11.43 -12.66
CA GLU A 272 -2.82 -10.21 -13.16
C GLU A 272 -3.46 -9.42 -12.02
N VAL A 273 -3.23 -8.11 -12.01
CA VAL A 273 -3.79 -7.19 -11.04
C VAL A 273 -5.06 -6.59 -11.61
N MET A 274 -6.17 -6.70 -10.88
CA MET A 274 -7.48 -6.19 -11.34
C MET A 274 -7.87 -4.90 -10.62
N GLY A 275 -7.54 -4.75 -9.32
CA GLY A 275 -7.96 -3.62 -8.48
C GLY A 275 -7.13 -2.33 -8.59
N GLN A 276 -6.26 -2.17 -9.59
CA GLN A 276 -5.23 -1.09 -9.57
C GLN A 276 -5.69 0.30 -10.04
N THR A 277 -6.83 0.43 -10.72
CA THR A 277 -7.20 1.70 -11.37
C THR A 277 -7.46 2.82 -10.37
N ALA A 278 -8.21 2.53 -9.30
CA ALA A 278 -8.50 3.52 -8.25
C ALA A 278 -7.21 3.95 -7.52
N ASP A 279 -6.42 2.98 -7.07
CA ASP A 279 -5.12 3.13 -6.42
C ASP A 279 -4.15 4.03 -7.20
N LEU A 280 -3.97 3.74 -8.49
CA LEU A 280 -3.07 4.50 -9.34
C LEU A 280 -3.59 5.91 -9.61
N THR A 281 -4.91 6.08 -9.65
CA THR A 281 -5.52 7.41 -9.76
C THR A 281 -5.31 8.21 -8.47
N ASP A 282 -5.43 7.58 -7.30
CA ASP A 282 -5.14 8.21 -6.01
C ASP A 282 -3.66 8.56 -5.86
N LEU A 283 -2.77 7.68 -6.30
CA LEU A 283 -1.34 7.97 -6.40
C LEU A 283 -1.09 9.19 -7.31
N GLN A 284 -1.70 9.25 -8.49
CA GLN A 284 -1.55 10.41 -9.38
C GLN A 284 -2.05 11.70 -8.71
N ARG A 285 -3.21 11.66 -8.03
CA ARG A 285 -3.75 12.82 -7.28
C ARG A 285 -2.80 13.26 -6.17
N LEU A 286 -2.14 12.32 -5.50
CA LEU A 286 -1.13 12.59 -4.47
C LEU A 286 0.12 13.25 -5.09
N LEU A 287 0.66 12.70 -6.17
CA LEU A 287 1.84 13.22 -6.85
C LEU A 287 1.64 14.64 -7.39
N LEU A 288 0.43 14.96 -7.88
CA LEU A 288 0.07 16.30 -8.32
C LEU A 288 0.04 17.36 -7.20
N ARG A 289 0.02 16.92 -5.94
CA ARG A 289 0.02 17.78 -4.74
C ARG A 289 1.39 17.88 -4.07
N SER A 290 2.41 17.22 -4.61
CA SER A 290 3.79 17.38 -4.16
C SER A 290 4.26 18.83 -4.30
N LYS A 291 5.04 19.31 -3.33
CA LYS A 291 5.76 20.60 -3.42
C LYS A 291 6.69 20.63 -4.63
N THR A 292 7.33 19.49 -4.93
CA THR A 292 8.26 19.33 -6.05
C THR A 292 7.52 18.71 -7.24
N ARG A 293 7.49 19.42 -8.37
CA ARG A 293 6.91 18.86 -9.60
C ARG A 293 7.85 17.78 -10.16
N LEU A 294 7.39 16.54 -10.11
CA LEU A 294 8.10 15.39 -10.68
C LEU A 294 7.83 15.31 -12.19
N SER A 295 8.87 15.02 -12.97
CA SER A 295 8.73 14.66 -14.40
C SER A 295 7.97 13.35 -14.56
N SER A 296 7.41 13.08 -15.75
CA SER A 296 6.69 11.83 -16.01
C SER A 296 7.56 10.59 -15.76
N ALA A 297 8.85 10.65 -16.12
CA ALA A 297 9.80 9.58 -15.85
C ALA A 297 10.06 9.37 -14.35
N ALA A 298 10.16 10.47 -13.58
CA ALA A 298 10.31 10.40 -12.13
C ALA A 298 9.06 9.83 -11.45
N GLN A 299 7.86 10.19 -11.93
CA GLN A 299 6.59 9.63 -11.43
C GLN A 299 6.51 8.13 -11.69
N GLN A 300 6.83 7.67 -12.90
CA GLN A 300 6.86 6.23 -13.22
C GLN A 300 7.87 5.48 -12.34
N ASN A 301 9.06 6.06 -12.14
CA ASN A 301 10.04 5.45 -11.26
C ASN A 301 9.56 5.39 -9.80
N LEU A 302 8.90 6.46 -9.32
CA LEU A 302 8.30 6.48 -7.98
C LEU A 302 7.23 5.40 -7.84
N THR A 303 6.36 5.22 -8.82
CA THR A 303 5.37 4.13 -8.81
C THR A 303 6.05 2.76 -8.72
N ARG A 304 7.09 2.50 -9.53
CA ARG A 304 7.84 1.23 -9.45
C ARG A 304 8.50 1.02 -8.10
N TRP A 305 9.12 2.07 -7.57
CA TRP A 305 9.75 2.03 -6.26
C TRP A 305 8.73 1.80 -5.14
N ALA A 306 7.58 2.48 -5.18
CA ALA A 306 6.52 2.32 -4.19
C ALA A 306 5.96 0.89 -4.19
N VAL A 307 5.72 0.31 -5.37
CA VAL A 307 5.28 -1.09 -5.48
C VAL A 307 6.36 -2.05 -4.97
N TRP A 308 7.63 -1.82 -5.30
CA TRP A 308 8.75 -2.62 -4.79
C TRP A 308 8.84 -2.56 -3.27
N ALA A 309 8.75 -1.37 -2.69
CA ALA A 309 8.82 -1.13 -1.27
C ALA A 309 7.64 -1.78 -0.52
N ALA A 310 6.40 -1.58 -1.01
CA ALA A 310 5.22 -2.20 -0.47
C ALA A 310 5.27 -3.73 -0.57
N ALA A 311 5.70 -4.27 -1.71
CA ALA A 311 5.91 -5.72 -1.89
C ALA A 311 6.97 -6.27 -0.91
N GLY A 312 8.03 -5.51 -0.66
CA GLY A 312 9.06 -5.84 0.33
C GLY A 312 8.48 -5.92 1.75
N LEU A 313 7.69 -4.91 2.16
CA LEU A 313 7.00 -4.91 3.46
C LEU A 313 6.04 -6.10 3.59
N LEU A 314 5.22 -6.35 2.59
CA LEU A 314 4.28 -7.48 2.56
C LEU A 314 5.00 -8.84 2.56
N ARG A 315 6.24 -8.90 2.06
CA ARG A 315 7.05 -10.13 2.11
C ARG A 315 7.58 -10.36 3.51
N THR A 316 8.14 -9.31 4.13
CA THR A 316 8.69 -9.37 5.49
C THR A 316 7.59 -9.65 6.53
N HIS A 317 6.39 -9.12 6.32
CA HIS A 317 5.24 -9.26 7.23
C HIS A 317 4.14 -10.17 6.67
N GLY A 318 4.54 -11.25 5.97
CA GLY A 318 3.59 -12.16 5.31
C GLY A 318 2.64 -12.86 6.29
N SER A 319 3.13 -13.26 7.46
CA SER A 319 2.33 -13.86 8.53
C SER A 319 1.25 -12.91 9.05
N GLU A 320 1.61 -11.64 9.26
CA GLU A 320 0.72 -10.59 9.75
C GLU A 320 -0.33 -10.24 8.71
N HIS A 321 0.05 -10.19 7.43
CA HIS A 321 -0.90 -10.00 6.33
C HIS A 321 -1.92 -11.13 6.29
N ALA A 322 -1.48 -12.39 6.41
CA ALA A 322 -2.39 -13.54 6.44
C ALA A 322 -3.34 -13.51 7.66
N ALA A 323 -2.84 -13.17 8.86
CA ALA A 323 -3.66 -13.04 10.05
C ALA A 323 -4.70 -11.91 9.92
N LEU A 324 -4.28 -10.78 9.37
CA LEU A 324 -5.15 -9.64 9.10
C LEU A 324 -6.24 -9.98 8.08
N VAL A 325 -5.89 -10.68 7.01
CA VAL A 325 -6.86 -11.19 6.01
C VAL A 325 -7.93 -12.04 6.70
N GLN A 326 -7.57 -12.92 7.64
CA GLN A 326 -8.55 -13.73 8.36
C GLN A 326 -9.45 -12.90 9.28
N ALA A 327 -8.89 -11.94 10.03
CA ALA A 327 -9.66 -11.05 10.88
C ALA A 327 -10.65 -10.19 10.06
N MET A 328 -10.21 -9.66 8.92
CA MET A 328 -11.07 -8.89 8.02
C MET A 328 -12.15 -9.78 7.37
N ARG A 329 -11.84 -11.05 7.07
CA ARG A 329 -12.81 -12.03 6.54
C ARG A 329 -13.96 -12.27 7.51
N SER A 330 -13.67 -12.33 8.81
CA SER A 330 -14.69 -12.49 9.86
C SER A 330 -15.45 -11.21 10.19
N GLY A 331 -15.10 -10.07 9.57
CA GLY A 331 -15.72 -8.78 9.84
C GLY A 331 -15.31 -8.18 11.19
N ALA A 332 -14.08 -8.46 11.64
CA ALA A 332 -13.54 -7.97 12.91
C ALA A 332 -13.48 -6.43 12.98
N SER A 333 -13.46 -5.85 14.17
CA SER A 333 -13.25 -4.41 14.32
C SER A 333 -11.82 -3.98 13.92
N VAL A 334 -11.58 -2.68 13.78
CA VAL A 334 -10.24 -2.16 13.50
C VAL A 334 -9.28 -2.52 14.64
N ALA A 335 -9.72 -2.43 15.90
CA ALA A 335 -8.88 -2.80 17.03
C ALA A 335 -8.57 -4.31 17.07
N GLU A 336 -9.52 -5.16 16.72
CA GLU A 336 -9.30 -6.61 16.61
C GLU A 336 -8.33 -6.94 15.47
N CYS A 337 -8.43 -6.25 14.33
CA CYS A 337 -7.45 -6.36 13.24
C CYS A 337 -6.04 -5.95 13.67
N VAL A 338 -5.90 -4.82 14.39
CA VAL A 338 -4.61 -4.37 14.93
C VAL A 338 -4.06 -5.38 15.93
N ARG A 339 -4.91 -5.94 16.78
CA ARG A 339 -4.52 -7.00 17.72
C ARG A 339 -3.99 -8.23 16.99
N ALA A 340 -4.68 -8.68 15.93
CA ALA A 340 -4.23 -9.82 15.13
C ALA A 340 -2.82 -9.61 14.52
N ILE A 341 -2.51 -8.39 14.08
CA ILE A 341 -1.19 -8.03 13.56
C ILE A 341 -0.11 -8.13 14.66
N GLU A 342 -0.40 -7.63 15.85
CA GLU A 342 0.55 -7.56 16.97
C GLU A 342 0.77 -8.89 17.70
N GLU A 343 -0.27 -9.73 17.78
CA GLU A 343 -0.22 -11.07 18.38
C GLU A 343 0.50 -12.08 17.48
N THR A 344 0.47 -11.85 16.17
CA THR A 344 1.22 -12.67 15.22
C THR A 344 2.71 -12.53 15.49
N ARG A 345 3.35 -13.61 15.95
CA ARG A 345 4.81 -13.67 16.05
C ARG A 345 5.35 -13.80 14.64
N GLY A 346 5.95 -12.72 14.11
CA GLY A 346 6.64 -12.79 12.83
C GLY A 346 7.71 -13.86 12.92
N GLU A 347 7.67 -14.84 12.03
CA GLU A 347 8.85 -15.66 11.75
C GLU A 347 9.84 -14.72 11.07
N VAL A 348 10.86 -14.30 11.83
CA VAL A 348 12.02 -13.63 11.26
C VAL A 348 12.71 -14.69 10.40
N ALA A 349 12.41 -14.67 9.09
CA ALA A 349 13.09 -15.51 8.10
C ALA A 349 14.54 -15.06 7.91
#